data_AF-A0A1H2KEL0-F1
#
_entry.id   AF-A0A1H2KEL0-F1
#
_cell.length_a   1.000
_cell.length_b   1.000
_cell.length_c   1.000
_cell.angle_alpha   90.00
_cell.angle_beta   90.00
_cell.angle_gamma   90.00
#
_symmetry.space_group_name_H-M   'P 1'
#
loop_
_entity.id
_entity.type
_entity.pdbx_description
1 polymer ?
#
loop_
_entity_poly.entity_id
_entity_poly.type
_entity_poly.pdbx_seq_one_letter_code
_entity_poly.pdbx_strand_id
1 'polypeptide(L)' 'MDTSMPNDPQFNEYYRKHLQYLKLAGLQPKTIEAYSRAIRRIGNYFDCRVENLTTDQLLDYFTD' A
#
# COMPACT_ATOMS: atom_id res chain seq x y z
N MET A 1 -2.44 12.89 -3.60
CA MET A 1 -2.97 11.52 -3.50
C MET A 1 -3.30 11.19 -2.04
N ASP A 2 -4.45 10.56 -1.81
CA ASP A 2 -4.92 10.20 -0.48
C ASP A 2 -4.05 9.09 0.15
N THR A 3 -3.62 9.29 1.39
CA THR A 3 -2.83 8.31 2.17
C THR A 3 -3.51 7.90 3.47
N SER A 4 -4.80 8.22 3.61
CA SER A 4 -5.66 7.73 4.68
C SER A 4 -5.77 6.21 4.63
N MET A 5 -6.21 5.60 5.72
CA MET A 5 -6.46 4.16 5.75
C MET A 5 -7.74 3.86 4.97
N PRO A 6 -7.70 3.02 3.91
CA PRO A 6 -8.89 2.68 3.16
C PRO A 6 -9.91 1.93 4.03
N ASN A 7 -11.19 2.08 3.70
CA ASN A 7 -12.28 1.39 4.39
C ASN A 7 -12.62 0.04 3.72
N ASP A 8 -11.61 -0.79 3.45
CA ASP A 8 -11.79 -2.13 2.90
C ASP A 8 -11.25 -3.20 3.87
N PRO A 9 -12.08 -4.13 4.37
CA PRO A 9 -11.65 -5.13 5.35
C PRO A 9 -10.53 -6.04 4.87
N GLN A 10 -10.54 -6.44 3.59
CA GLN A 10 -9.56 -7.37 3.03
C GLN A 10 -8.19 -6.69 2.89
N PHE A 11 -8.18 -5.47 2.33
CA PHE A 11 -7.00 -4.64 2.27
C PHE A 11 -6.42 -4.37 3.65
N ASN A 12 -7.27 -4.07 4.64
CA ASN A 12 -6.85 -3.80 6.01
C ASN A 12 -6.18 -5.01 6.67
N GLU A 13 -6.63 -6.22 6.35
CA GLU A 13 -5.97 -7.46 6.78
C GLU A 13 -4.58 -7.61 6.15
N TYR A 14 -4.46 -7.44 4.84
CA TYR A 14 -3.18 -7.54 4.14
C TYR A 14 -2.20 -6.43 4.56
N TYR A 15 -2.68 -5.21 4.74
CA TYR A 15 -1.91 -4.10 5.27
C TYR A 15 -1.33 -4.42 6.66
N ARG A 16 -2.12 -5.01 7.56
CA ARG A 16 -1.63 -5.44 8.89
C ARG A 16 -0.54 -6.50 8.77
N LYS A 17 -0.70 -7.49 7.89
CA LYS A 17 0.33 -8.51 7.60
C LYS A 17 1.60 -7.88 7.04
N HIS A 18 1.47 -6.93 6.11
CA HIS A 18 2.59 -6.16 5.55
C HIS A 18 3.40 -5.46 6.65
N LEU A 19 2.74 -4.75 7.58
CA LEU A 19 3.42 -4.13 8.72
C LEU A 19 4.18 -5.13 9.59
N GLN A 20 3.59 -6.30 9.84
CA GLN A 20 4.24 -7.37 10.61
C GLN A 20 5.50 -7.88 9.88
N TYR A 21 5.42 -8.13 8.57
CA TYR A 21 6.56 -8.57 7.78
C TYR A 21 7.69 -7.54 7.75
N LEU A 22 7.38 -6.25 7.58
CA LEU A 22 8.41 -5.20 7.59
C LEU A 22 9.13 -5.11 8.95
N LYS A 23 8.40 -5.29 10.06
CA LYS A 23 8.99 -5.35 11.40
C LYS A 23 9.87 -6.58 11.60
N LEU A 24 9.39 -7.76 11.15
CA LEU A 24 10.16 -9.01 11.22
C LEU A 24 11.44 -8.95 10.38
N ALA A 25 11.42 -8.22 9.26
CA ALA A 25 12.60 -7.97 8.43
C ALA A 25 13.62 -7.00 9.08
N GLY A 26 13.34 -6.45 10.26
CA GLY A 26 14.27 -5.57 10.98
C GLY A 26 14.41 -4.17 10.38
N LEU A 27 13.44 -3.71 9.58
CA LEU A 27 13.50 -2.38 8.96
C LEU A 27 13.35 -1.26 9.99
N GLN A 28 14.04 -0.14 9.76
CA GLN A 28 13.93 1.05 10.60
C GLN A 28 12.50 1.62 10.60
N PRO A 29 12.03 2.21 11.71
CA PRO A 29 10.67 2.79 11.79
C PRO A 29 10.33 3.74 10.64
N LYS A 30 11.25 4.65 10.29
CA LYS A 30 11.05 5.60 9.17
C LYS A 30 10.85 4.90 7.81
N THR A 31 11.49 3.74 7.60
CA THR A 31 11.34 2.95 6.38
C THR A 31 9.98 2.26 6.37
N ILE A 32 9.58 1.69 7.51
CA ILE A 32 8.25 1.09 7.68
C ILE A 32 7.16 2.12 7.41
N GLU A 33 7.27 3.32 7.97
CA GLU A 33 6.32 4.41 7.75
C GLU A 33 6.23 4.82 6.28
N ALA A 34 7.37 4.99 5.61
CA ALA A 34 7.42 5.32 4.19
C ALA A 34 6.74 4.26 3.32
N TYR A 35 7.03 2.98 3.55
CA TYR A 35 6.43 1.88 2.79
C TYR A 35 4.94 1.75 3.08
N SER A 36 4.54 1.88 4.34
CA SER A 36 3.13 1.86 4.74
C SER A 36 2.33 2.99 4.09
N ARG A 37 2.92 4.18 4.00
CA ARG A 37 2.33 5.33 3.32
C ARG A 37 2.15 5.06 1.82
N ALA A 38 3.16 4.47 1.17
CA ALA A 38 3.08 4.11 -0.25
C ALA A 38 1.96 3.09 -0.51
N ILE A 39 1.84 2.05 0.33
CA ILE A 39 0.78 1.05 0.20
C ILE A 39 -0.60 1.66 0.37
N ARG A 40 -0.83 2.53 1.37
CA ARG A 40 -2.12 3.23 1.52
C ARG A 40 -2.42 4.13 0.31
N ARG A 41 -1.41 4.81 -0.23
CA ARG A 41 -1.55 5.65 -1.41
C ARG A 41 -1.99 4.86 -2.65
N ILE A 42 -1.35 3.71 -2.90
CA ILE A 42 -1.72 2.80 -3.99
C ILE A 42 -3.11 2.22 -3.74
N GLY A 43 -3.40 1.80 -2.51
CA GLY A 43 -4.72 1.28 -2.12
C GLY A 43 -5.86 2.26 -2.38
N ASN A 44 -5.72 3.54 -2.00
CA ASN A 44 -6.75 4.55 -2.28
C ASN A 44 -6.90 4.86 -3.78
N TYR A 45 -5.84 4.73 -4.57
CA TYR A 45 -5.91 5.02 -6.01
C TYR A 45 -6.61 3.90 -6.79
N PHE A 46 -6.40 2.64 -6.38
CA PHE A 46 -6.95 1.45 -7.08
C PHE A 46 -8.13 0.81 -6.36
N ASP A 47 -8.88 1.56 -5.55
CA ASP A 47 -10.03 1.04 -4.78
C ASP A 47 -9.72 -0.27 -4.04
N CYS A 48 -8.53 -0.33 -3.42
CA CYS A 48 -7.99 -1.46 -2.68
C CYS A 48 -7.66 -2.73 -3.47
N ARG A 49 -7.82 -2.73 -4.81
CA ARG A 49 -7.51 -3.86 -5.70
C ARG A 49 -6.06 -3.78 -6.18
N VAL A 50 -5.14 -4.30 -5.38
CA VAL A 50 -3.68 -4.14 -5.61
C VAL A 50 -2.98 -5.46 -5.95
N GLU A 51 -3.71 -6.56 -6.04
CA GLU A 51 -3.16 -7.90 -6.27
C GLU A 51 -2.70 -8.17 -7.70
N ASN A 52 -3.33 -7.56 -8.71
CA ASN A 52 -3.12 -7.88 -10.13
C ASN A 52 -3.09 -6.61 -11.00
N LEU A 53 -2.31 -5.61 -10.59
CA LEU A 53 -2.15 -4.37 -11.37
C LEU A 53 -1.43 -4.65 -12.70
N THR A 54 -2.01 -4.19 -13.80
CA THR A 54 -1.37 -4.26 -15.12
C THR A 54 -0.28 -3.19 -15.27
N THR A 55 0.63 -3.38 -16.22
CA THR A 55 1.64 -2.36 -16.52
C THR A 55 1.01 -1.04 -16.95
N ASP A 56 -0.09 -1.06 -17.70
CA ASP A 56 -0.79 0.16 -18.12
C ASP A 56 -1.41 0.88 -16.92
N GLN A 57 -2.06 0.15 -16.00
CA GLN A 57 -2.57 0.73 -14.76
C GLN A 57 -1.46 1.37 -13.91
N LEU A 58 -0.28 0.73 -13.86
CA LEU A 58 0.88 1.30 -13.18
C LEU A 58 1.41 2.53 -13.90
N LEU A 59 1.41 2.54 -15.24
CA LEU A 59 1.80 3.71 -16.04
C LEU A 59 0.93 4.90 -15.69
N ASP A 60 -0.40 4.73 -15.75
CA ASP A 60 -1.38 5.76 -15.40
C ASP A 60 -1.12 6.32 -13.99
N TYR A 61 -0.96 5.43 -13.00
CA TYR A 61 -0.68 5.81 -11.61
C TYR A 61 0.60 6.63 -11.41
N PHE A 62 1.65 6.36 -12.19
CA PHE A 62 2.91 7.09 -12.06
C PHE A 62 2.94 8.39 -12.87
N THR A 63 1.96 8.62 -13.75
CA THR A 63 1.86 9.83 -14.59
C THR A 63 0.76 10.81 -14.18
N ASP A 64 -0.19 10.39 -13.33
CA ASP A 64 -1.21 11.24 -12.69
C ASP A 64 -0.66 12.13 -11.56
#